data_AF-A0A969XYL3-F1
#
_entry.id   AF-A0A969XYL3-F1
#
_cell.length_a   1.000
_cell.length_b   1.000
_cell.length_c   1.000
_cell.angle_alpha   90.00
_cell.angle_beta   90.00
_cell.angle_gamma   90.00
#
_symmetry.space_group_name_H-M   'P 1'
#
loop_
_entity.id
_entity.type
_entity.pdbx_description
1 polymer ?
#
loop_
_entity_poly.entity_id
_entity_poly.type
_entity_poly.pdbx_seq_one_letter_code
_entity_poly.pdbx_strand_id
1 'polypeptide(L)'
;GQWVGQAMSMGGLMLMCDYTPAEKEPLLINMVQVGIDYWGAVEGGHPGWEGWGGHGSGRKFPIVFAGLLLGDERMASPTRSFPACNFGEDNQTMYDDCWTGAKVVFAGHSGKHAGGSIPRPDWGPYEHLHPSQWQRGNITSDAYRRANTSTSFVGQALVIMLMGAKEQWNHDAFFDYVDRWMYEDSTPFHRQIDEHHNSGLAVPPARSGYWYRQGQAWEPFVTDLWAMYRTAPGMPPIDGWKTGRQ
;
A
#
# COMPACT_ATOMS: atom_id res chain seq x y z
N GLY A 1 10.32 7.19 1.88
CA GLY A 1 8.89 7.10 1.58
C GLY A 1 8.07 6.68 2.76
N GLN A 2 8.41 5.59 3.44
CA GLN A 2 7.62 4.99 4.52
C GLN A 2 7.03 5.99 5.50
N TRP A 3 7.86 6.85 6.09
CA TRP A 3 7.40 7.87 7.05
C TRP A 3 6.37 8.84 6.45
N VAL A 4 6.50 9.17 5.17
CA VAL A 4 5.48 9.94 4.47
C VAL A 4 4.22 9.11 4.26
N GLY A 5 4.32 7.84 3.84
CA GLY A 5 3.14 6.96 3.72
C GLY A 5 2.38 6.78 5.05
N GLN A 6 3.11 6.72 6.16
CA GLN A 6 2.54 6.70 7.50
C GLN A 6 1.86 8.03 7.84
N ALA A 7 2.54 9.17 7.61
CA ALA A 7 1.95 10.49 7.82
C ALA A 7 0.69 10.70 6.96
N MET A 8 0.69 10.23 5.70
CA MET A 8 -0.47 10.28 4.81
C MET A 8 -1.60 9.38 5.31
N SER A 9 -1.29 8.17 5.79
CA SER A 9 -2.28 7.27 6.40
C SER A 9 -2.94 7.90 7.64
N MET A 10 -2.13 8.43 8.57
CA MET A 10 -2.66 9.08 9.78
C MET A 10 -3.45 10.33 9.44
N GLY A 11 -2.85 11.26 8.69
CA GLY A 11 -3.46 12.55 8.37
C GLY A 11 -4.73 12.38 7.55
N GLY A 12 -4.73 11.48 6.56
CA GLY A 12 -5.92 11.19 5.76
C GLY A 12 -7.07 10.67 6.63
N LEU A 13 -6.78 9.76 7.57
CA LEU A 13 -7.81 9.24 8.48
C LEU A 13 -8.27 10.28 9.51
N MET A 14 -7.38 11.14 10.01
CA MET A 14 -7.77 12.25 10.88
C MET A 14 -8.78 13.19 10.18
N LEU A 15 -8.64 13.42 8.87
CA LEU A 15 -9.61 14.19 8.08
C LEU A 15 -10.98 13.50 7.97
N MET A 16 -11.04 12.18 8.14
CA MET A 16 -12.29 11.40 8.15
C MET A 16 -12.99 11.36 9.53
N CYS A 17 -12.30 11.73 10.61
CA CYS A 17 -12.87 11.76 11.97
C CYS A 17 -13.84 12.93 12.17
N ASP A 18 -14.67 12.89 13.21
CA ASP A 18 -15.68 13.92 13.51
C ASP A 18 -15.10 15.15 14.24
N TYR A 19 -14.10 15.78 13.63
CA TYR A 19 -13.59 17.09 14.04
C TYR A 19 -14.37 18.21 13.33
N THR A 20 -14.41 19.39 13.95
CA THR A 20 -15.01 20.57 13.31
C THR A 20 -14.23 20.93 12.04
N PRO A 21 -14.87 21.58 11.04
CA PRO A 21 -14.17 22.04 9.84
C PRO A 21 -12.91 22.88 10.14
N ALA A 22 -12.98 23.76 11.15
CA ALA A 22 -11.85 24.61 11.54
C ALA A 22 -10.66 23.82 12.13
N GLU A 23 -10.92 22.72 12.84
CA GLU A 23 -9.87 21.83 13.34
C GLU A 23 -9.21 21.02 12.21
N LYS A 24 -9.98 20.65 11.19
CA LYS A 24 -9.48 19.93 10.01
C LYS A 24 -8.73 20.82 9.03
N GLU A 25 -9.14 22.08 8.93
CA GLU A 25 -8.70 23.02 7.89
C GLU A 25 -7.17 23.12 7.75
N PRO A 26 -6.36 23.27 8.82
CA PRO A 26 -4.91 23.34 8.67
C PRO A 26 -4.30 22.06 8.09
N LEU A 27 -4.79 20.89 8.51
CA LEU A 27 -4.31 19.60 8.00
C LEU A 27 -4.76 19.41 6.55
N LEU A 28 -6.00 19.75 6.24
CA LEU A 28 -6.59 19.65 4.90
C LEU A 28 -5.81 20.49 3.90
N ILE A 29 -5.59 21.78 4.21
CA ILE A 29 -4.86 22.71 3.33
C ILE A 29 -3.44 22.18 3.06
N ASN A 30 -2.72 21.78 4.10
CA ASN A 30 -1.34 21.30 3.93
C ASN A 30 -1.29 19.99 3.12
N MET A 31 -2.23 19.07 3.33
CA MET A 31 -2.28 17.81 2.57
C MET A 31 -2.66 18.05 1.10
N VAL A 32 -3.62 18.94 0.84
CA VAL A 32 -3.99 19.35 -0.52
C VAL A 32 -2.81 20.03 -1.23
N GLN A 33 -2.07 20.91 -0.54
CA GLN A 33 -0.89 21.55 -1.12
C GLN A 33 0.19 20.53 -1.51
N VAL A 34 0.48 19.54 -0.67
CA VAL A 34 1.41 18.45 -1.02
C VAL A 34 0.93 17.70 -2.26
N GLY A 35 -0.38 17.47 -2.39
CA GLY A 35 -0.98 16.89 -3.59
C GLY A 35 -0.73 17.75 -4.83
N ILE A 36 -0.97 19.06 -4.76
CA ILE A 36 -0.73 20.02 -5.84
C ILE A 36 0.74 20.02 -6.25
N ASP A 37 1.67 20.05 -5.28
CA ASP A 37 3.10 20.09 -5.56
C ASP A 37 3.59 18.83 -6.27
N TYR A 38 3.16 17.65 -5.79
CA TYR A 38 3.49 16.38 -6.44
C TYR A 38 2.84 16.25 -7.82
N TRP A 39 1.61 16.72 -7.97
CA TRP A 39 0.93 16.73 -9.26
C TRP A 39 1.65 17.64 -10.26
N GLY A 40 2.03 18.85 -9.85
CA GLY A 40 2.81 19.77 -10.68
C GLY A 40 4.15 19.17 -11.13
N ALA A 41 4.80 18.37 -10.28
CA ALA A 41 6.00 17.64 -10.68
C ALA A 41 5.70 16.60 -11.77
N VAL A 42 4.62 15.83 -11.64
CA VAL A 42 4.18 14.85 -12.65
C VAL A 42 3.82 15.54 -13.96
N GLU A 43 3.05 16.64 -13.93
CA GLU A 43 2.72 17.42 -15.12
C GLU A 43 3.97 18.04 -15.78
N GLY A 44 4.98 18.39 -14.99
CA GLY A 44 6.29 18.82 -15.45
C GLY A 44 7.17 17.69 -16.05
N GLY A 45 6.67 16.46 -16.11
CA GLY A 45 7.37 15.31 -16.70
C GLY A 45 8.14 14.43 -15.71
N HIS A 46 7.98 14.62 -14.39
CA HIS A 46 8.56 13.71 -13.41
C HIS A 46 7.93 12.30 -13.53
N PRO A 47 8.72 11.21 -13.53
CA PRO A 47 8.23 9.85 -13.78
C PRO A 47 7.42 9.24 -12.61
N GLY A 48 7.03 10.05 -11.61
CA GLY A 48 6.47 9.59 -10.34
C GLY A 48 7.52 9.07 -9.34
N TRP A 49 7.06 8.33 -8.34
CA TRP A 49 7.86 7.78 -7.24
C TRP A 49 7.73 6.26 -7.21
N GLU A 50 8.60 5.59 -7.96
CA GLU A 50 8.56 4.14 -8.20
C GLU A 50 8.71 3.28 -6.93
N GLY A 51 8.37 2.00 -7.07
CA GLY A 51 8.62 0.97 -6.08
C GLY A 51 10.10 0.86 -5.71
N TRP A 52 10.39 1.08 -4.43
CA TRP A 52 11.73 0.93 -3.85
C TRP A 52 11.61 0.61 -2.36
N GLY A 53 10.95 -0.49 -2.00
CA GLY A 53 10.87 -0.99 -0.62
C GLY A 53 10.41 0.08 0.38
N GLY A 54 9.33 0.78 0.06
CA GLY A 54 8.83 1.85 0.91
C GLY A 54 9.48 3.21 0.69
N HIS A 55 10.53 3.37 -0.13
CA HIS A 55 11.07 4.70 -0.44
C HIS A 55 10.09 5.56 -1.27
N GLY A 56 9.33 4.95 -2.18
CA GLY A 56 8.29 5.60 -2.99
C GLY A 56 6.91 5.75 -2.34
N SER A 57 6.66 5.12 -1.19
CA SER A 57 5.33 5.13 -0.53
C SER A 57 4.86 6.52 -0.12
N GLY A 58 3.55 6.74 -0.17
CA GLY A 58 2.85 7.94 0.31
C GLY A 58 2.83 9.10 -0.68
N ARG A 59 3.00 8.85 -1.98
CA ARG A 59 2.99 9.92 -2.99
C ARG A 59 1.75 9.94 -3.85
N LYS A 60 1.16 8.78 -4.13
CA LYS A 60 -0.06 8.73 -4.93
C LYS A 60 -1.25 9.31 -4.19
N PHE A 61 -1.41 8.95 -2.91
CA PHE A 61 -2.54 9.37 -2.09
C PHE A 61 -2.79 10.88 -2.05
N PRO A 62 -1.83 11.75 -1.69
CA PRO A 62 -2.10 13.18 -1.64
C PRO A 62 -2.48 13.78 -3.00
N ILE A 63 -1.96 13.25 -4.12
CA ILE A 63 -2.34 13.68 -5.47
C ILE A 63 -3.81 13.34 -5.73
N VAL A 64 -4.19 12.06 -5.55
CA VAL A 64 -5.57 11.58 -5.76
C VAL A 64 -6.54 12.34 -4.87
N PHE A 65 -6.21 12.46 -3.57
CA PHE A 65 -7.03 13.13 -2.58
C PHE A 65 -7.25 14.61 -2.91
N ALA A 66 -6.20 15.34 -3.27
CA ALA A 66 -6.31 16.74 -3.68
C ALA A 66 -7.15 16.90 -4.96
N GLY A 67 -6.95 16.03 -5.97
CA GLY A 67 -7.76 16.05 -7.19
C GLY A 67 -9.25 15.86 -6.92
N LEU A 68 -9.60 14.91 -6.05
CA LEU A 68 -10.99 14.69 -5.62
C LEU A 68 -11.60 15.93 -4.96
N LEU A 69 -10.87 16.60 -4.08
CA LEU A 69 -11.37 17.78 -3.36
C LEU A 69 -11.45 19.03 -4.23
N LEU A 70 -10.55 19.16 -5.20
CA LEU A 70 -10.51 20.28 -6.15
C LEU A 70 -11.44 20.07 -7.35
N GLY A 71 -12.03 18.88 -7.51
CA GLY A 71 -12.83 18.52 -8.68
C GLY A 71 -12.01 18.40 -9.97
N ASP A 72 -10.71 18.10 -9.85
CA ASP A 72 -9.80 17.88 -10.98
C ASP A 72 -9.68 16.37 -11.25
N GLU A 73 -10.43 15.89 -12.24
CA GLU A 73 -10.43 14.48 -12.65
C GLU A 73 -9.07 13.98 -13.16
N ARG A 74 -8.26 14.86 -13.76
CA ARG A 74 -6.94 14.46 -14.26
C ARG A 74 -6.00 14.20 -13.09
N MET A 75 -6.02 15.09 -12.11
CA MET A 75 -5.25 14.97 -10.87
C MET A 75 -5.75 13.82 -10.00
N ALA A 76 -7.07 13.64 -9.90
CA ALA A 76 -7.68 12.55 -9.13
C ALA A 76 -7.28 11.17 -9.68
N SER A 77 -7.01 11.07 -10.99
CA SER A 77 -6.63 9.82 -11.66
C SER A 77 -5.23 9.91 -12.30
N PRO A 78 -4.14 10.08 -11.52
CA PRO A 78 -2.85 10.48 -12.07
C PRO A 78 -2.25 9.43 -13.01
N THR A 79 -2.46 8.14 -12.76
CA THR A 79 -1.99 7.04 -13.64
C THR A 79 -2.89 6.83 -14.87
N ARG A 80 -4.12 7.36 -14.88
CA ARG A 80 -4.96 7.42 -16.08
C ARG A 80 -4.49 8.57 -16.98
N SER A 81 -4.22 9.72 -16.38
CA SER A 81 -3.75 10.93 -17.06
C SER A 81 -2.33 10.77 -17.60
N PHE A 82 -1.44 10.13 -16.83
CA PHE A 82 -0.06 9.86 -17.19
C PHE A 82 0.26 8.37 -16.96
N PRO A 83 -0.04 7.47 -17.92
CA PRO A 83 0.15 6.02 -17.76
C PRO A 83 1.60 5.57 -17.53
N ALA A 84 2.58 6.42 -17.85
CA ALA A 84 4.00 6.16 -17.59
C ALA A 84 4.43 6.54 -16.16
N CYS A 85 3.60 7.26 -15.41
CA CYS A 85 3.89 7.66 -14.04
C CYS A 85 3.84 6.43 -13.11
N ASN A 86 4.87 6.29 -12.28
CA ASN A 86 5.02 5.17 -11.36
C ASN A 86 4.77 5.59 -9.92
N PHE A 87 4.11 4.72 -9.16
CA PHE A 87 3.85 4.91 -7.74
C PHE A 87 4.14 3.62 -7.01
N GLY A 88 4.87 3.69 -5.90
CA GLY A 88 5.22 2.52 -5.11
C GLY A 88 4.00 1.72 -4.65
N GLU A 89 2.88 2.39 -4.36
CA GLU A 89 1.61 1.75 -4.03
C GLU A 89 1.13 0.81 -5.13
N ASP A 90 1.26 1.23 -6.40
CA ASP A 90 0.82 0.44 -7.55
C ASP A 90 1.89 -0.55 -8.01
N ASN A 91 3.15 -0.13 -8.08
CA ASN A 91 4.21 -0.99 -8.60
C ASN A 91 4.44 -2.20 -7.70
N GLN A 92 4.30 -2.03 -6.39
CA GLN A 92 4.61 -3.08 -5.43
C GLN A 92 3.40 -3.97 -5.10
N THR A 93 2.26 -3.78 -5.76
CA THR A 93 1.05 -4.60 -5.60
C THR A 93 0.54 -5.07 -6.95
N MET A 94 0.32 -6.38 -7.13
CA MET A 94 -0.18 -6.92 -8.40
C MET A 94 -0.99 -8.18 -8.19
N TYR A 95 -1.88 -8.49 -9.13
CA TYR A 95 -2.48 -9.81 -9.20
C TYR A 95 -1.46 -10.83 -9.73
N ASP A 96 -1.34 -11.94 -9.02
CA ASP A 96 -0.52 -13.11 -9.36
C ASP A 96 -0.90 -14.28 -8.44
N ASP A 97 -0.46 -15.49 -8.77
CA ASP A 97 -0.63 -16.65 -7.91
C ASP A 97 0.40 -16.61 -6.78
N CYS A 98 -0.02 -16.25 -5.56
CA CYS A 98 0.85 -16.28 -4.40
C CYS A 98 1.09 -17.72 -3.91
N TRP A 99 2.30 -18.00 -3.42
CA TRP A 99 2.65 -19.27 -2.77
C TRP A 99 1.77 -19.61 -1.55
N THR A 100 1.10 -18.62 -0.95
CA THR A 100 0.15 -18.81 0.15
C THR A 100 -1.26 -19.21 -0.32
N GLY A 101 -1.51 -19.21 -1.63
CA GLY A 101 -2.81 -19.43 -2.25
C GLY A 101 -3.60 -18.14 -2.52
N ALA A 102 -3.14 -16.97 -2.05
CA ALA A 102 -3.71 -15.68 -2.43
C ALA A 102 -3.53 -15.40 -3.93
N LYS A 103 -4.38 -14.53 -4.48
CA LYS A 103 -4.38 -14.10 -5.89
C LYS A 103 -3.87 -12.68 -6.10
N VAL A 104 -3.32 -12.09 -5.04
CA VAL A 104 -2.64 -10.79 -5.07
C VAL A 104 -1.33 -10.92 -4.32
N VAL A 105 -0.28 -10.30 -4.85
CA VAL A 105 1.09 -10.38 -4.34
C VAL A 105 1.69 -9.01 -4.09
N PHE A 106 2.63 -8.97 -3.16
CA PHE A 106 3.65 -7.96 -3.10
C PHE A 106 4.67 -8.23 -4.22
N ALA A 107 4.76 -7.32 -5.17
CA ALA A 107 5.61 -7.44 -6.36
C ALA A 107 7.11 -7.18 -6.09
N GLY A 108 7.53 -7.24 -4.82
CA GLY A 108 8.90 -7.02 -4.40
C GLY A 108 9.25 -5.58 -4.07
N HIS A 109 10.49 -5.38 -3.61
CA HIS A 109 11.05 -4.08 -3.30
C HIS A 109 11.05 -3.17 -4.53
N SER A 110 11.38 -3.69 -5.72
CA SER A 110 11.38 -2.93 -6.98
C SER A 110 10.00 -2.81 -7.62
N GLY A 111 9.07 -3.71 -7.28
CA GLY A 111 7.78 -3.80 -7.94
C GLY A 111 7.86 -4.13 -9.44
N LYS A 112 6.74 -3.92 -10.11
CA LYS A 112 6.57 -3.99 -11.56
C LYS A 112 5.90 -2.71 -12.05
N HIS A 113 6.50 -2.04 -13.02
CA HIS A 113 5.92 -0.82 -13.59
C HIS A 113 4.68 -1.16 -14.44
N ALA A 114 3.82 -0.17 -14.69
CA ALA A 114 2.63 -0.34 -15.52
C ALA A 114 2.95 -0.88 -16.92
N GLY A 115 4.08 -0.45 -17.51
CA GLY A 115 4.60 -0.96 -18.78
C GLY A 115 5.20 -2.37 -18.72
N GLY A 116 5.17 -3.03 -17.56
CA GLY A 116 5.67 -4.38 -17.35
C GLY A 116 7.15 -4.51 -17.01
N SER A 117 7.92 -3.41 -17.08
CA SER A 117 9.34 -3.42 -16.73
C SER A 117 9.56 -3.66 -15.23
N ILE A 118 10.64 -4.36 -14.91
CA ILE A 118 11.10 -4.60 -13.54
C ILE A 118 12.48 -3.94 -13.42
N PRO A 119 12.59 -2.73 -12.84
CA PRO A 119 13.84 -1.97 -12.83
C PRO A 119 15.02 -2.71 -12.21
N ARG A 120 14.76 -3.47 -11.14
CA ARG A 120 15.75 -4.26 -10.39
C ARG A 120 15.24 -5.70 -10.24
N PRO A 121 15.48 -6.58 -11.24
CA PRO A 121 14.91 -7.92 -11.28
C PRO A 121 15.16 -8.77 -10.03
N ASP A 122 16.36 -8.68 -9.44
CA ASP A 122 16.72 -9.40 -8.22
C ASP A 122 15.83 -9.03 -7.01
N TRP A 123 15.22 -7.84 -7.03
CA TRP A 123 14.29 -7.37 -6.02
C TRP A 123 12.85 -7.25 -6.52
N GLY A 124 12.55 -7.85 -7.66
CA GLY A 124 11.23 -7.84 -8.30
C GLY A 124 10.24 -8.84 -7.68
N PRO A 125 9.19 -9.20 -8.45
CA PRO A 125 8.15 -10.11 -8.00
C PRO A 125 8.72 -11.46 -7.56
N TYR A 126 8.31 -11.94 -6.38
CA TYR A 126 8.85 -13.15 -5.78
C TYR A 126 7.80 -14.02 -5.07
N GLU A 127 6.67 -13.44 -4.65
CA GLU A 127 5.66 -14.17 -3.91
C GLU A 127 4.91 -15.23 -4.76
N HIS A 128 5.15 -15.32 -6.07
CA HIS A 128 4.70 -16.45 -6.87
C HIS A 128 5.56 -17.72 -6.71
N LEU A 129 6.71 -17.59 -6.05
CA LEU A 129 7.62 -18.69 -5.76
C LEU A 129 7.45 -19.16 -4.32
N HIS A 130 7.54 -20.47 -4.11
CA HIS A 130 7.64 -21.03 -2.77
C HIS A 130 8.93 -20.52 -2.08
N PRO A 131 8.95 -20.26 -0.75
CA PRO A 131 10.11 -19.70 -0.08
C PRO A 131 11.43 -20.46 -0.32
N SER A 132 11.41 -21.78 -0.53
CA SER A 132 12.60 -22.57 -0.88
C SER A 132 13.32 -22.13 -2.17
N GLN A 133 12.68 -21.33 -3.03
CA GLN A 133 13.21 -20.84 -4.30
C GLN A 133 13.67 -19.37 -4.23
N TRP A 134 13.45 -18.70 -3.09
CA TRP A 134 13.79 -17.30 -2.93
C TRP A 134 15.30 -17.10 -2.92
N GLN A 135 15.74 -16.11 -3.69
CA GLN A 135 17.13 -15.65 -3.68
C GLN A 135 17.31 -14.54 -2.63
N ARG A 136 18.57 -14.16 -2.36
CA ARG A 136 18.91 -13.11 -1.39
C ARG A 136 18.13 -11.80 -1.60
N GLY A 137 17.92 -11.43 -2.86
CA GLY A 137 17.13 -10.25 -3.21
C GLY A 137 15.65 -10.39 -2.84
N ASN A 138 15.05 -11.57 -2.99
CA ASN A 138 13.66 -11.83 -2.61
C ASN A 138 13.47 -11.82 -1.08
N ILE A 139 14.43 -12.36 -0.33
CA ILE A 139 14.44 -12.28 1.15
C ILE A 139 14.46 -10.81 1.58
N THR A 140 15.27 -9.98 0.91
CA THR A 140 15.32 -8.54 1.16
C THR A 140 13.98 -7.88 0.83
N SER A 141 13.34 -8.26 -0.28
CA SER A 141 12.00 -7.79 -0.63
C SER A 141 10.95 -8.11 0.44
N ASP A 142 10.95 -9.34 0.98
CA ASP A 142 10.01 -9.72 2.05
C ASP A 142 10.26 -8.97 3.36
N ALA A 143 11.52 -8.71 3.71
CA ALA A 143 11.85 -7.88 4.85
C ALA A 143 11.27 -6.46 4.70
N TYR A 144 11.45 -5.84 3.54
CA TYR A 144 10.92 -4.49 3.25
C TYR A 144 9.40 -4.44 3.08
N ARG A 145 8.77 -5.53 2.61
CA ARG A 145 7.31 -5.71 2.60
C ARG A 145 6.74 -5.48 3.99
N ARG A 146 7.36 -6.12 4.99
CA ARG A 146 6.91 -6.17 6.39
C ARG A 146 7.32 -4.94 7.18
N ALA A 147 8.57 -4.53 7.05
CA ALA A 147 9.19 -3.50 7.87
C ALA A 147 8.84 -2.08 7.44
N ASN A 148 8.61 -1.86 6.14
CA ASN A 148 8.57 -0.51 5.58
C ASN A 148 7.32 -0.20 4.77
N THR A 149 6.82 -1.19 4.01
CA THR A 149 5.93 -0.90 2.89
C THR A 149 4.46 -1.09 3.29
N SER A 150 4.06 -2.32 3.62
CA SER A 150 2.64 -2.67 3.77
C SER A 150 1.94 -1.93 4.90
N THR A 151 2.62 -1.77 6.03
CA THR A 151 2.11 -1.03 7.21
C THR A 151 1.85 0.46 6.94
N SER A 152 2.48 1.03 5.91
CA SER A 152 2.33 2.43 5.51
C SER A 152 1.16 2.69 4.55
N PHE A 153 0.56 1.64 3.99
CA PHE A 153 -0.50 1.74 2.98
C PHE A 153 -1.92 1.71 3.55
N VAL A 154 -2.09 1.15 4.76
CA VAL A 154 -3.39 0.81 5.34
C VAL A 154 -4.36 2.01 5.41
N GLY A 155 -3.91 3.13 5.98
CA GLY A 155 -4.78 4.29 6.14
C GLY A 155 -5.12 4.98 4.83
N GLN A 156 -4.15 5.07 3.91
CA GLN A 156 -4.38 5.60 2.56
C GLN A 156 -5.46 4.81 1.82
N ALA A 157 -5.38 3.47 1.86
CA ALA A 157 -6.38 2.61 1.24
C ALA A 157 -7.76 2.79 1.86
N LEU A 158 -7.84 2.85 3.20
CA LEU A 158 -9.10 3.03 3.92
C LEU A 158 -9.78 4.36 3.58
N VAL A 159 -9.04 5.47 3.56
CA VAL A 159 -9.57 6.79 3.19
C VAL A 159 -10.16 6.75 1.79
N ILE A 160 -9.43 6.21 0.81
CA ILE A 160 -9.91 6.15 -0.58
C ILE A 160 -11.17 5.28 -0.69
N MET A 161 -11.23 4.15 0.04
CA MET A 161 -12.45 3.32 0.06
C MET A 161 -13.63 4.03 0.73
N LEU A 162 -13.41 4.75 1.84
CA LEU A 162 -14.44 5.54 2.52
C LEU A 162 -14.99 6.67 1.64
N MET A 163 -14.14 7.25 0.78
CA MET A 163 -14.55 8.24 -0.21
C MET A 163 -15.21 7.63 -1.46
N GLY A 164 -15.26 6.29 -1.58
CA GLY A 164 -15.76 5.61 -2.78
C GLY A 164 -14.88 5.81 -4.02
N ALA A 165 -13.60 6.17 -3.85
CA ALA A 165 -12.73 6.67 -4.91
C ALA A 165 -11.73 5.64 -5.46
N LYS A 166 -12.06 4.34 -5.38
CA LYS A 166 -11.23 3.26 -5.95
C LYS A 166 -11.03 3.43 -7.46
N GLU A 167 -12.05 3.92 -8.17
CA GLU A 167 -11.98 4.13 -9.62
C GLU A 167 -10.92 5.18 -9.99
N GLN A 168 -10.86 6.28 -9.24
CA GLN A 168 -9.87 7.34 -9.42
C GLN A 168 -8.47 6.85 -9.07
N TRP A 169 -8.34 6.02 -8.02
CA TRP A 169 -7.07 5.35 -7.74
C TRP A 169 -6.63 4.45 -8.91
N ASN A 170 -7.55 3.81 -9.62
CA ASN A 170 -7.27 3.06 -10.85
C ASN A 170 -6.24 1.91 -10.68
N HIS A 171 -6.25 1.21 -9.54
CA HIS A 171 -5.41 0.04 -9.31
C HIS A 171 -5.99 -0.86 -8.22
N ASP A 172 -6.90 -1.77 -8.58
CA ASP A 172 -7.63 -2.61 -7.61
C ASP A 172 -6.69 -3.53 -6.79
N ALA A 173 -5.59 -3.99 -7.39
CA ALA A 173 -4.62 -4.85 -6.72
C ALA A 173 -4.03 -4.19 -5.46
N PHE A 174 -3.95 -2.87 -5.39
CA PHE A 174 -3.53 -2.16 -4.17
C PHE A 174 -4.49 -2.40 -3.01
N PHE A 175 -5.79 -2.26 -3.24
CA PHE A 175 -6.81 -2.44 -2.19
C PHE A 175 -6.91 -3.90 -1.75
N ASP A 176 -6.95 -4.82 -2.71
CA ASP A 176 -6.99 -6.25 -2.41
C ASP A 176 -5.72 -6.69 -1.67
N TYR A 177 -4.56 -6.14 -2.03
CA TYR A 177 -3.31 -6.39 -1.31
C TYR A 177 -3.36 -5.88 0.12
N VAL A 178 -3.89 -4.68 0.36
CA VAL A 178 -4.02 -4.14 1.73
C VAL A 178 -5.01 -4.98 2.55
N ASP A 179 -6.11 -5.45 1.95
CA ASP A 179 -7.02 -6.40 2.60
C ASP A 179 -6.31 -7.71 2.95
N ARG A 180 -5.55 -8.30 2.01
CA ARG A 180 -4.72 -9.48 2.29
C ARG A 180 -3.78 -9.20 3.46
N TRP A 181 -3.07 -8.07 3.43
CA TRP A 181 -2.14 -7.70 4.51
C TRP A 181 -2.85 -7.61 5.86
N MET A 182 -4.09 -7.12 5.91
CA MET A 182 -4.83 -6.95 7.16
C MET A 182 -5.59 -8.20 7.63
N TYR A 183 -5.93 -9.13 6.73
CA TYR A 183 -6.81 -10.27 7.05
C TYR A 183 -6.19 -11.66 6.87
N GLU A 184 -5.13 -11.83 6.08
CA GLU A 184 -4.49 -13.13 5.91
C GLU A 184 -3.69 -13.51 7.16
N ASP A 185 -4.02 -14.65 7.78
CA ASP A 185 -3.23 -15.21 8.87
C ASP A 185 -1.88 -15.69 8.34
N SER A 186 -0.83 -14.92 8.64
CA SER A 186 0.55 -15.20 8.22
C SER A 186 1.29 -16.18 9.13
N THR A 187 0.70 -16.59 10.25
CA THR A 187 1.31 -17.52 11.21
C THR A 187 1.80 -18.83 10.58
N PRO A 188 1.02 -19.56 9.76
CA PRO A 188 1.49 -20.78 9.12
C PRO A 188 2.66 -20.53 8.14
N PHE A 189 2.70 -19.35 7.52
CA PHE A 189 3.67 -18.98 6.49
C PHE A 189 5.03 -18.61 7.08
N HIS A 190 5.05 -17.99 8.26
CA HIS A 190 6.29 -17.62 8.94
C HIS A 190 7.20 -18.82 9.23
N ARG A 191 6.61 -19.97 9.58
CA ARG A 191 7.38 -21.21 9.79
C ARG A 191 8.06 -21.69 8.52
N GLN A 192 7.33 -21.70 7.40
CA GLN A 192 7.87 -22.12 6.11
C GLN A 192 8.98 -21.18 5.61
N ILE A 193 8.85 -19.87 5.84
CA ILE A 193 9.92 -18.92 5.49
C ILE A 193 11.16 -19.17 6.36
N ASP A 194 10.99 -19.38 7.67
CA ASP A 194 12.11 -19.63 8.60
C ASP A 194 12.83 -20.95 8.34
N GLU A 195 12.11 -22.00 7.94
CA GLU A 195 12.69 -23.29 7.56
C GLU A 195 13.72 -23.17 6.43
N HIS A 196 13.59 -22.16 5.56
CA HIS A 196 14.48 -21.96 4.41
C HIS A 196 15.50 -20.83 4.60
N HIS A 197 15.15 -19.80 5.37
CA HIS A 197 15.93 -18.55 5.41
C HIS A 197 16.41 -18.13 6.80
N ASN A 198 15.98 -18.81 7.86
CA ASN A 198 16.29 -18.44 9.25
C ASN A 198 16.02 -16.95 9.53
N SER A 199 14.87 -16.45 9.06
CA SER A 199 14.52 -15.03 9.12
C SER A 199 14.08 -14.53 10.50
N GLY A 200 13.83 -15.45 11.43
CA GLY A 200 13.35 -15.15 12.79
C GLY A 200 11.85 -14.86 12.86
N LEU A 201 11.10 -15.05 11.77
CA LEU A 201 9.66 -14.77 11.69
C LEU A 201 8.79 -15.77 12.46
N ALA A 202 9.26 -17.01 12.63
CA ALA A 202 8.59 -18.06 13.38
C ALA A 202 8.72 -17.88 14.89
N VAL A 203 9.65 -17.03 15.35
CA VAL A 203 9.78 -16.67 16.77
C VAL A 203 8.55 -15.85 17.18
N PRO A 204 7.79 -16.28 18.21
CA PRO A 204 6.71 -15.46 18.75
C PRO A 204 7.27 -14.11 19.21
N PRO A 205 6.65 -12.99 18.83
CA PRO A 205 7.15 -11.69 19.23
C PRO A 205 7.11 -11.56 20.76
N ALA A 206 8.16 -10.98 21.36
CA ALA A 206 8.07 -10.44 22.71
C ALA A 206 6.91 -9.43 22.78
N ARG A 207 6.44 -9.04 23.97
CA ARG A 207 5.31 -8.09 24.15
C ARG A 207 5.40 -6.79 23.33
N SER A 208 6.58 -6.42 22.80
CA SER A 208 6.85 -5.26 21.92
C SER A 208 7.11 -5.58 20.43
N GLY A 209 7.04 -6.84 19.98
CA GLY A 209 7.64 -7.31 18.72
C GLY A 209 6.71 -7.45 17.51
N TYR A 210 5.52 -6.86 17.51
CA TYR A 210 4.52 -7.15 16.47
C TYR A 210 4.84 -6.55 15.09
N TRP A 211 5.62 -5.48 14.99
CA TRP A 211 5.70 -4.54 13.85
C TRP A 211 5.94 -5.12 12.43
N TYR A 212 6.40 -6.37 12.27
CA TYR A 212 6.66 -7.01 10.97
C TYR A 212 5.62 -8.08 10.56
N ARG A 213 4.52 -8.23 11.30
CA ARG A 213 3.45 -9.20 11.02
C ARG A 213 2.27 -8.58 10.27
N GLN A 214 1.58 -9.40 9.49
CA GLN A 214 0.29 -9.05 8.90
C GLN A 214 -0.76 -8.76 9.98
N GLY A 215 -1.79 -7.99 9.64
CA GLY A 215 -2.88 -7.62 10.54
C GLY A 215 -2.70 -6.31 11.29
N GLN A 216 -1.77 -5.44 10.86
CA GLN A 216 -1.55 -4.14 11.52
C GLN A 216 -1.13 -3.04 10.54
N ALA A 217 -1.39 -1.81 10.94
CA ALA A 217 -0.69 -0.63 10.45
C ALA A 217 0.44 -0.24 11.40
N TRP A 218 1.25 0.75 11.02
CA TRP A 218 2.33 1.23 11.89
C TRP A 218 1.82 1.83 13.21
N GLU A 219 0.77 2.64 13.12
CA GLU A 219 0.17 3.30 14.27
C GLU A 219 -1.08 2.53 14.74
N PRO A 220 -1.25 2.30 16.05
CA PRO A 220 -2.47 1.68 16.60
C PRO A 220 -3.73 2.40 16.16
N PHE A 221 -3.71 3.74 16.12
CA PHE A 221 -4.81 4.57 15.61
C PHE A 221 -5.31 4.14 14.22
N VAL A 222 -4.39 3.86 13.28
CA VAL A 222 -4.74 3.44 11.92
C VAL A 222 -5.31 2.02 11.92
N THR A 223 -4.75 1.13 12.76
CA THR A 223 -5.23 -0.24 12.93
C THR A 223 -6.64 -0.28 13.51
N ASP A 224 -6.92 0.55 14.52
CA ASP A 224 -8.22 0.64 15.18
C ASP A 224 -9.29 1.19 14.24
N LEU A 225 -8.98 2.24 13.47
CA LEU A 225 -9.89 2.78 12.46
C LEU A 225 -10.14 1.78 11.32
N TRP A 226 -9.13 1.02 10.91
CA TRP A 226 -9.34 -0.07 9.95
C TRP A 226 -10.32 -1.11 10.48
N ALA A 227 -10.13 -1.59 11.72
CA ALA A 227 -11.02 -2.57 12.33
C ALA A 227 -12.45 -2.05 12.46
N MET A 228 -12.63 -0.76 12.75
CA MET A 228 -13.94 -0.14 12.92
C MET A 228 -14.67 0.08 11.59
N TYR A 229 -13.96 0.52 10.55
CA TYR A 229 -14.60 1.05 9.34
C TYR A 229 -14.44 0.19 8.09
N ARG A 230 -13.49 -0.75 8.02
CA ARG A 230 -13.26 -1.52 6.78
C ARG A 230 -14.48 -2.34 6.36
N THR A 231 -15.27 -2.84 7.31
CA THR A 231 -16.49 -3.63 7.06
C THR A 231 -17.77 -2.83 7.34
N ALA A 232 -17.70 -1.50 7.38
CA ALA A 232 -18.87 -0.64 7.55
C ALA A 232 -19.80 -0.73 6.32
N PRO A 233 -21.10 -0.40 6.46
CA PRO A 233 -22.04 -0.38 5.34
C PRO A 233 -21.54 0.49 4.18
N GLY A 234 -21.67 -0.02 2.94
CA GLY A 234 -21.22 0.68 1.73
C GLY A 234 -19.75 0.44 1.35
N MET A 235 -18.97 -0.25 2.19
CA MET A 235 -17.60 -0.61 1.84
C MET A 235 -17.54 -1.74 0.81
N PRO A 236 -16.52 -1.75 -0.08
CA PRO A 236 -16.30 -2.85 -1.01
C PRO A 236 -16.05 -4.19 -0.29
N PRO A 237 -16.25 -5.35 -0.95
CA PRO A 237 -15.86 -6.67 -0.42
C PRO A 237 -14.39 -6.72 0.02
N ILE A 238 -14.07 -7.62 0.97
CA ILE A 238 -12.72 -7.76 1.57
C ILE A 238 -11.95 -8.98 1.05
N ASP A 239 -12.53 -9.76 0.15
CA ASP A 239 -12.07 -11.08 -0.26
C ASP A 239 -11.55 -11.14 -1.70
N GLY A 240 -11.44 -9.99 -2.39
CA GLY A 240 -10.91 -9.91 -3.76
C GLY A 240 -9.52 -10.52 -3.91
N TRP A 241 -8.71 -10.48 -2.85
CA TRP A 241 -7.40 -11.14 -2.79
C TRP A 241 -7.43 -12.67 -2.83
N LYS A 242 -8.59 -13.31 -2.62
CA LYS A 242 -8.74 -14.78 -2.69
C LYS A 242 -9.08 -15.27 -4.09
N THR A 243 -9.74 -14.44 -4.90
CA THR A 243 -10.22 -14.83 -6.23
C THR A 243 -9.43 -14.20 -7.36
N GLY A 244 -8.74 -13.09 -7.09
CA GLY A 244 -8.11 -12.26 -8.13
C GLY A 244 -9.16 -11.48 -8.91
N ARG A 245 -8.72 -10.64 -9.84
CA ARG A 245 -9.63 -9.99 -10.80
C ARG A 245 -10.03 -11.01 -11.88
N GLN A 246 -11.34 -11.21 -12.06
CA GLN A 246 -11.90 -11.74 -13.31
C GLN A 246 -11.79 -10.72 -14.43
#